data_AF-A0A969EX09-F1
#
_entry.id   AF-A0A969EX09-F1
#
_cell.length_a   1.000
_cell.length_b   1.000
_cell.length_c   1.000
_cell.angle_alpha   90.00
_cell.angle_beta   90.00
_cell.angle_gamma   90.00
#
_symmetry.space_group_name_H-M   'P 1'
#
loop_
_entity.id
_entity.type
_entity.pdbx_description
1 polymer ?
#
loop_
_entity_poly.entity_id
_entity_poly.type
_entity_poly.pdbx_seq_one_letter_code
_entity_poly.pdbx_strand_id
1 'polypeptide(L)'
;MTVSPGERFHPRKPRYPKEEFARRGDEIYESQVRAQVEEGNHGKIVAIDIETGAFEVADEILDATNRLFERLPDAQPWIVRIGHRAVHRFGARSLKNLYDARCREFKL
;
A
#
# COMPACT_ATOMS: atom_id res chain seq x y z
N MET A 1 4.16 1.96 30.03
CA MET A 1 4.46 0.81 29.15
C MET A 1 5.11 1.35 27.89
N THR A 2 6.43 1.49 27.92
CA THR A 2 7.22 1.95 26.77
C THR A 2 7.52 0.75 25.89
N VAL A 3 6.80 0.63 24.77
CA VAL A 3 7.09 -0.37 23.73
C VAL A 3 8.49 -0.10 23.17
N SER A 4 9.32 -1.13 23.11
CA SER A 4 10.72 -1.02 22.70
C SER A 4 10.80 -0.67 21.20
N PRO A 5 11.81 0.10 20.74
CA PRO A 5 11.92 0.52 19.34
C PRO A 5 11.98 -0.63 18.31
N GLY A 6 12.23 -1.87 18.75
CA GLY A 6 12.29 -3.06 17.90
C GLY A 6 10.98 -3.84 17.72
N GLU A 7 9.87 -3.46 18.39
CA GLU A 7 8.61 -4.23 18.37
C GLU A 7 7.58 -3.75 17.33
N ARG A 8 7.93 -2.77 16.47
CA ARG A 8 6.97 -2.15 15.54
C ARG A 8 6.93 -2.74 14.13
N PHE A 9 7.34 -3.97 13.91
CA PHE A 9 7.17 -4.60 12.60
C PHE A 9 6.77 -6.06 12.71
N HIS A 10 5.48 -6.29 12.92
CA HIS A 10 4.87 -7.57 12.64
C HIS A 10 4.76 -7.70 11.12
N PRO A 11 5.30 -8.76 10.47
CA PRO A 11 5.04 -9.00 9.05
C PRO A 11 3.52 -9.07 8.87
N ARG A 12 2.96 -8.06 8.20
CA ARG A 12 1.52 -7.88 8.07
C ARG A 12 0.99 -8.98 7.15
N LYS A 13 0.54 -10.08 7.74
CA LYS A 13 -0.13 -11.14 7.00
C LYS A 13 -1.36 -10.52 6.33
N PRO A 14 -1.58 -10.76 5.02
CA PRO A 14 -2.82 -10.38 4.37
C PRO A 14 -4.01 -10.90 5.17
N ARG A 15 -4.95 -10.01 5.55
CA ARG A 15 -6.13 -10.40 6.34
C ARG A 15 -7.18 -11.12 5.51
N TYR A 16 -7.14 -10.96 4.20
CA TYR A 16 -8.06 -11.56 3.25
C TYR A 16 -7.36 -12.52 2.29
N PRO A 17 -8.08 -13.50 1.74
CA PRO A 17 -7.65 -14.23 0.55
C PRO A 17 -7.33 -13.25 -0.58
N LYS A 18 -6.40 -13.63 -1.45
CA LYS A 18 -5.90 -12.77 -2.53
C LYS A 18 -7.02 -12.18 -3.41
N GLU A 19 -8.05 -12.97 -3.71
CA GLU A 19 -9.17 -12.55 -4.58
C GLU A 19 -10.03 -11.49 -3.90
N GLU A 20 -10.40 -11.69 -2.64
CA GLU A 20 -11.15 -10.71 -1.87
C GLU A 20 -10.33 -9.43 -1.65
N PHE A 21 -9.03 -9.57 -1.37
CA PHE A 21 -8.12 -8.44 -1.23
C PHE A 21 -8.10 -7.57 -2.49
N ALA A 22 -8.01 -8.22 -3.67
CA ALA A 22 -8.03 -7.54 -4.95
C ALA A 22 -9.38 -6.87 -5.24
N ARG A 23 -10.49 -7.59 -5.00
CA ARG A 23 -11.84 -7.04 -5.21
C ARG A 23 -12.05 -5.77 -4.39
N ARG A 24 -11.70 -5.81 -3.10
CA ARG A 24 -11.83 -4.67 -2.18
C ARG A 24 -10.96 -3.50 -2.61
N GLY A 25 -9.70 -3.76 -2.95
CA GLY A 25 -8.78 -2.72 -3.39
C GLY A 25 -9.27 -1.99 -4.65
N ASP A 26 -9.79 -2.74 -5.62
CA ASP A 26 -10.35 -2.16 -6.85
C ASP A 26 -11.65 -1.40 -6.60
N GLU A 27 -12.54 -1.95 -5.78
CA GLU A 27 -13.79 -1.29 -5.41
C GLU A 27 -13.53 0.05 -4.74
N ILE A 28 -12.58 0.11 -3.79
CA ILE A 28 -12.18 1.35 -3.14
C ILE A 28 -11.53 2.32 -4.14
N TYR A 29 -10.65 1.82 -5.01
CA TYR A 29 -10.01 2.67 -6.01
C TYR A 29 -11.06 3.32 -6.91
N GLU A 30 -11.93 2.53 -7.55
CA GLU A 30 -12.90 3.01 -8.52
C GLU A 30 -13.98 3.90 -7.87
N SER A 31 -14.49 3.53 -6.68
CA SER A 31 -15.61 4.24 -6.06
C SER A 31 -15.21 5.48 -5.25
N GLN A 32 -14.01 5.52 -4.68
CA GLN A 32 -13.61 6.56 -3.72
C GLN A 32 -12.36 7.32 -4.14
N VAL A 33 -11.30 6.62 -4.55
CA VAL A 33 -9.96 7.24 -4.69
C VAL A 33 -9.76 7.84 -6.07
N ARG A 34 -10.22 7.18 -7.13
CA ARG A 34 -9.94 7.52 -8.54
C ARG A 34 -10.25 8.98 -8.87
N ALA A 35 -11.45 9.44 -8.51
CA ALA A 35 -11.89 10.81 -8.78
C ALA A 35 -11.04 11.88 -8.08
N GLN A 36 -10.36 11.54 -6.97
CA GLN A 36 -9.54 12.45 -6.19
C GLN A 36 -8.09 12.50 -6.69
N VAL A 37 -7.61 11.43 -7.32
CA VAL A 37 -6.18 11.28 -7.64
C VAL A 37 -5.89 11.33 -9.13
N GLU A 38 -6.86 11.10 -10.03
CA GLU A 38 -6.56 11.05 -11.48
C GLU A 38 -6.07 12.38 -12.06
N GLU A 39 -6.65 13.50 -11.64
CA GLU A 39 -6.25 14.81 -12.14
C GLU A 39 -4.81 15.16 -11.70
N GLY A 40 -3.92 15.37 -12.66
CA GLY A 40 -2.54 15.79 -12.41
C GLY A 40 -1.58 14.71 -11.88
N ASN A 41 -2.02 13.46 -11.67
CA ASN A 41 -1.16 12.38 -11.17
C ASN A 41 -1.04 11.17 -12.11
N HIS A 42 -1.35 11.34 -13.40
CA HIS A 42 -1.19 10.26 -14.38
C HIS A 42 0.22 9.64 -14.31
N GLY A 43 0.29 8.32 -14.21
CA GLY A 43 1.55 7.57 -14.15
C GLY A 43 2.17 7.44 -12.74
N LYS A 44 1.71 8.22 -11.76
CA LYS A 44 2.12 8.09 -10.35
C LYS A 44 1.50 6.85 -9.69
N ILE A 45 1.99 6.54 -8.50
CA ILE A 45 1.52 5.46 -7.65
C ILE A 45 0.57 6.00 -6.59
N VAL A 46 -0.55 5.31 -6.39
CA VAL A 46 -1.37 5.44 -5.19
C VAL A 46 -1.28 4.15 -4.37
N ALA A 47 -1.01 4.30 -3.08
CA ALA A 47 -1.10 3.23 -2.09
C ALA A 47 -2.35 3.45 -1.24
N ILE A 48 -3.23 2.45 -1.18
CA ILE A 48 -4.56 2.55 -0.54
C ILE A 48 -4.66 1.49 0.54
N ASP A 49 -4.97 1.86 1.77
CA ASP A 49 -5.33 0.89 2.80
C ASP A 49 -6.71 0.29 2.51
N ILE A 50 -6.80 -1.02 2.28
CA ILE A 50 -8.07 -1.67 1.93
C ILE A 50 -9.08 -1.76 3.09
N GLU A 51 -8.66 -1.49 4.32
CA GLU A 51 -9.59 -1.46 5.46
C GLU A 51 -10.32 -0.13 5.57
N THR A 52 -9.60 0.97 5.32
CA THR A 52 -10.08 2.33 5.62
C THR A 52 -10.32 3.19 4.37
N GLY A 53 -9.78 2.80 3.22
CA GLY A 53 -9.76 3.62 2.00
C GLY A 53 -8.76 4.78 2.06
N ALA A 54 -8.03 4.92 3.15
CA ALA A 54 -7.02 5.94 3.33
C ALA A 54 -5.86 5.71 2.34
N PHE A 55 -5.43 6.77 1.66
CA PHE A 55 -4.45 6.62 0.58
C PHE A 55 -3.32 7.65 0.64
N GLU A 56 -2.24 7.36 -0.08
CA GLU A 56 -1.10 8.24 -0.33
C GLU A 56 -0.67 8.15 -1.80
N VAL A 57 -0.26 9.28 -2.38
CA VAL A 57 0.21 9.37 -3.77
C VAL A 57 1.69 9.74 -3.80
N ALA A 58 2.48 9.06 -4.64
CA ALA A 58 3.88 9.39 -4.89
C ALA A 58 4.31 8.91 -6.28
N ASP A 59 5.46 9.39 -6.76
CA ASP A 59 6.01 8.97 -8.05
C ASP A 59 6.47 7.49 -8.02
N GLU A 60 6.96 7.03 -6.87
CA GLU A 60 7.49 5.69 -6.65
C GLU A 60 6.68 4.87 -5.64
N ILE A 61 6.69 3.55 -5.80
CA ILE A 61 5.92 2.62 -4.95
C ILE A 61 6.37 2.70 -3.49
N LEU A 62 7.68 2.76 -3.26
CA LEU A 62 8.26 2.78 -1.91
C LEU A 62 7.82 4.02 -1.15
N ASP A 63 7.80 5.19 -1.80
CA ASP A 63 7.42 6.45 -1.17
C ASP A 63 5.94 6.48 -0.81
N ALA A 64 5.05 6.08 -1.72
CA ALA A 64 3.61 6.03 -1.45
C ALA A 64 3.31 5.08 -0.27
N THR A 65 3.96 3.91 -0.27
CA THR A 65 3.76 2.89 0.77
C THR A 65 4.36 3.32 2.12
N ASN A 66 5.52 3.97 2.12
CA ASN A 66 6.15 4.47 3.35
C ASN A 66 5.30 5.54 4.02
N ARG A 67 4.84 6.54 3.26
CA ARG A 67 3.93 7.59 3.76
C ARG A 67 2.66 6.97 4.33
N LEU A 68 2.10 5.96 3.65
CA LEU A 68 0.90 5.30 4.12
C LEU A 68 1.14 4.57 5.45
N PHE A 69 2.29 3.91 5.61
CA PHE A 69 2.63 3.23 6.87
C PHE A 69 3.04 4.16 8.00
N GLU A 70 3.62 5.32 7.70
CA GLU A 70 3.87 6.36 8.69
C GLU A 70 2.56 6.87 9.30
N ARG A 71 1.53 7.03 8.45
CA ARG A 71 0.20 7.44 8.89
C ARG A 71 -0.61 6.30 9.51
N LEU A 72 -0.53 5.11 8.93
CA LEU A 72 -1.30 3.92 9.31
C LEU A 72 -0.37 2.71 9.44
N PRO A 73 0.25 2.51 10.62
CA PRO A 73 1.17 1.40 10.87
C PRO A 73 0.56 0.00 10.72
N ASP A 74 -0.76 -0.16 10.58
CA ASP A 74 -1.43 -1.45 10.41
C ASP A 74 -2.16 -1.59 9.06
N ALA A 75 -1.84 -0.71 8.10
CA ALA A 75 -2.45 -0.71 6.78
C ALA A 75 -2.24 -2.03 6.00
N GLN A 76 -3.20 -2.35 5.14
CA GLN A 76 -3.19 -3.41 4.14
C GLN A 76 -3.14 -2.75 2.75
N PRO A 77 -1.96 -2.33 2.25
CA PRO A 77 -1.86 -1.51 1.05
C PRO A 77 -2.24 -2.26 -0.24
N TRP A 78 -3.12 -1.66 -1.03
CA TRP A 78 -3.39 -1.91 -2.44
C TRP A 78 -2.69 -0.85 -3.28
N ILE A 79 -1.88 -1.27 -4.25
CA ILE A 79 -1.03 -0.39 -5.04
C ILE A 79 -1.58 -0.29 -6.46
N VAL A 80 -1.89 0.93 -6.90
CA VAL A 80 -2.42 1.22 -8.23
C VAL A 80 -1.56 2.26 -8.91
N ARG A 81 -1.34 2.10 -10.23
CA ARG A 81 -0.73 3.14 -11.06
C ARG A 81 -1.85 3.98 -11.70
N ILE A 82 -1.88 5.25 -11.35
CA ILE A 82 -2.95 6.17 -11.73
C ILE A 82 -2.98 6.35 -13.25
N GLY A 83 -4.17 6.35 -13.84
CA GLY A 83 -4.36 6.54 -15.28
C GLY A 83 -4.10 5.30 -16.15
N HIS A 84 -3.75 4.17 -15.56
CA HIS A 84 -3.67 2.88 -16.25
C HIS A 84 -4.83 1.98 -15.80
N ARG A 85 -5.38 1.17 -16.71
CA ARG A 85 -6.31 0.10 -16.34
C ARG A 85 -5.62 -0.77 -15.29
N ALA A 86 -6.19 -0.86 -14.09
CA ALA A 86 -5.63 -1.65 -13.00
C ALA A 86 -5.55 -3.12 -13.44
N VAL A 87 -4.39 -3.55 -13.91
CA VAL A 87 -4.09 -4.96 -14.18
C VAL A 87 -3.18 -5.43 -13.04
N HIS A 88 -3.70 -6.35 -12.23
CA HIS A 88 -3.27 -6.79 -10.89
C HIS A 88 -1.83 -7.31 -10.75
N ARG A 89 -0.81 -6.56 -11.17
CA ARG A 89 0.57 -7.06 -11.15
C ARG A 89 1.30 -6.83 -9.82
N PHE A 90 0.80 -5.97 -8.93
CA PHE A 90 1.57 -5.51 -7.76
C PHE A 90 1.06 -5.96 -6.38
N GLY A 91 -0.12 -6.57 -6.28
CA GLY A 91 -0.84 -6.74 -5.00
C GLY A 91 -0.36 -7.85 -4.03
N ALA A 92 0.66 -8.67 -4.32
CA ALA A 92 1.06 -9.75 -3.39
C ALA A 92 2.55 -10.08 -3.35
N ARG A 93 3.23 -10.13 -4.50
CA ARG A 93 4.69 -10.37 -4.54
C ARG A 93 5.52 -9.13 -4.19
N SER A 94 5.04 -7.96 -4.59
CA SER A 94 5.75 -6.69 -4.38
C SER A 94 5.74 -6.28 -2.91
N LEU A 95 4.64 -6.55 -2.18
CA LEU A 95 4.56 -6.29 -0.75
C LEU A 95 5.58 -7.12 0.04
N LYS A 96 5.72 -8.42 -0.24
CA LYS A 96 6.73 -9.27 0.42
C LYS A 96 8.15 -8.73 0.24
N ASN A 97 8.48 -8.26 -0.97
CA ASN A 97 9.79 -7.67 -1.25
C ASN A 97 9.97 -6.27 -0.61
N LEU A 98 8.92 -5.46 -0.48
CA LEU A 98 8.98 -4.18 0.25
C LEU A 98 9.15 -4.39 1.77
N TYR A 99 8.48 -5.41 2.32
CA TYR A 99 8.67 -5.84 3.71
C TYR A 99 10.11 -6.34 3.94
N ASP A 100 10.65 -7.15 3.02
CA ASP A 100 11.99 -7.73 3.13
C ASP A 100 13.13 -6.72 2.83
N ALA A 101 12.91 -5.75 1.93
CA ALA A 101 13.91 -4.73 1.59
C ALA A 101 14.21 -3.80 2.79
N ARG A 102 13.19 -3.42 3.55
CA ARG A 102 13.37 -2.63 4.77
C ARG A 102 14.00 -3.44 5.92
N CYS A 103 13.78 -4.75 5.96
CA CYS A 103 14.48 -5.65 6.89
C CYS A 103 16.00 -5.75 6.60
N ARG A 104 16.48 -5.39 5.41
CA ARG A 104 17.92 -5.35 5.08
C ARG A 104 18.58 -4.02 5.41
N GLU A 105 17.88 -2.89 5.34
CA GLU A 105 18.45 -1.58 5.65
C GLU A 105 18.63 -1.30 7.15
N PHE A 106 18.01 -2.07 8.03
CA PHE A 106 18.21 -1.99 9.49
C PHE A 106 19.23 -3.02 10.04
N LYS A 107 20.08 -3.59 9.18
CA LYS A 107 21.30 -4.31 9.58
C LYS A 107 22.55 -3.51 9.20
N LEU A 108 22.83 -2.46 9.95
CA LEU A 108 24.17 -1.93 10.18
C LEU A 108 24.35 -1.71 11.69
#